data_AF-A0A6A5H7Q2-F1
#
_entry.id   AF-A0A6A5H7Q2-F1
#
_cell.length_a   1.000
_cell.length_b   1.000
_cell.length_c   1.000
_cell.angle_alpha   90.00
_cell.angle_beta   90.00
_cell.angle_gamma   90.00
#
_symmetry.space_group_name_H-M   'P 1'
#
loop_
_entity.id
_entity.type
_entity.pdbx_description
1 polymer ?
#
loop_
_entity_poly.entity_id
_entity_poly.type
_entity_poly.pdbx_seq_one_letter_code
_entity_poly.pdbx_strand_id
1 'polypeptide(L)'
;MDANTSSSSAALAPENDALVGKTYPTDAELAFFDNFATVVDGSDLVRSTTETLKLPPTRIKLKNLDKLPTSNTLDTTRFWLNLRHPGYEKAPTGFWMPHRTYDKLNGHTQMNEIARHSQSNRNLGLDETLILSMRIFTKDKKALPGRGHRVPEEIRKMFGLHHGHNVVGDSHCLPKALAMGKLWSDMHSCSDPSEKKTMASKLQKVMRKTGKTFDGRCRIQMERAMDLLEEAGMDIDQEEHTLEDLEQLAEYLDEYHICVWEVPPHFPFPVVREEFNKGAENFIPLFYHNGHYDHFHPSVENVQARFCFRCHKVVGANHARTCETKCRRCGETNVNQKESQFGVKTRRLKWIMRTH
;
A
#
# COMPACT_ATOMS: atom_id res chain seq x y z
N MET A 1 -73.70 27.97 14.32
CA MET A 1 -73.94 28.66 13.04
C MET A 1 -72.93 29.79 12.95
N ASP A 2 -71.73 29.68 12.38
CA ASP A 2 -70.92 28.61 11.79
C ASP A 2 -69.46 29.08 11.95
N ALA A 3 -68.61 28.27 12.58
CA ALA A 3 -67.55 27.46 11.96
C ALA A 3 -66.27 28.27 11.62
N ASN A 4 -65.13 28.02 12.30
CA ASN A 4 -64.09 27.03 11.92
C ASN A 4 -63.45 27.36 10.55
N THR A 5 -62.14 27.43 10.30
CA THR A 5 -60.95 26.82 10.92
C THR A 5 -59.70 27.47 10.30
N SER A 6 -58.60 27.44 11.03
CA SER A 6 -57.21 27.58 10.57
C SER A 6 -56.90 26.74 9.31
N SER A 7 -56.06 27.24 8.40
CA SER A 7 -54.97 26.43 7.81
C SER A 7 -53.97 27.29 7.05
N SER A 8 -52.71 26.97 7.29
CA SER A 8 -51.48 27.43 6.65
C SER A 8 -51.48 27.21 5.13
N SER A 9 -51.16 28.25 4.34
CA SER A 9 -50.71 28.03 2.97
C SER A 9 -49.23 27.62 3.00
N ALA A 10 -49.02 26.34 2.73
CA ALA A 10 -47.74 25.66 2.67
C ALA A 10 -46.77 26.37 1.72
N ALA A 11 -45.53 26.53 2.19
CA ALA A 11 -44.38 26.76 1.35
C ALA A 11 -44.26 25.58 0.36
N LEU A 12 -44.54 25.83 -0.91
CA LEU A 12 -44.19 24.93 -1.99
C LEU A 12 -42.68 25.04 -2.18
N ALA A 13 -41.95 24.08 -1.63
CA ALA A 13 -40.58 23.81 -2.04
C ALA A 13 -40.60 23.36 -3.52
N PRO A 14 -39.79 23.93 -4.42
CA PRO A 14 -39.52 23.29 -5.69
C PRO A 14 -38.58 22.12 -5.45
N GLU A 15 -38.95 21.04 -6.11
CA GLU A 15 -38.44 19.69 -6.03
C GLU A 15 -36.96 19.55 -6.44
N ASN A 16 -36.38 18.46 -5.96
CA ASN A 16 -35.07 17.91 -6.31
C ASN A 16 -34.68 18.06 -7.79
N ASP A 17 -33.77 19.00 -8.08
CA ASP A 17 -32.86 18.89 -9.21
C ASP A 17 -31.54 18.29 -8.74
N ALA A 18 -31.46 16.97 -8.84
CA ALA A 18 -30.25 16.22 -8.53
C ALA A 18 -29.22 16.37 -9.66
N LEU A 19 -28.54 17.51 -9.70
CA LEU A 19 -27.30 17.66 -10.46
C LEU A 19 -26.16 16.90 -9.76
N VAL A 20 -25.57 15.94 -10.47
CA VAL A 20 -24.44 15.13 -10.02
C VAL A 20 -23.16 15.99 -10.04
N GLY A 21 -22.79 16.53 -8.89
CA GLY A 21 -21.57 17.35 -8.71
C GLY A 21 -21.55 18.07 -7.35
N LYS A 22 -21.73 17.32 -6.26
CA LYS A 22 -22.02 17.89 -4.92
C LYS A 22 -20.80 18.38 -4.15
N THR A 23 -19.98 19.24 -4.72
CA THR A 23 -19.15 20.14 -3.90
C THR A 23 -18.73 21.33 -4.76
N TYR A 24 -19.39 22.46 -4.54
CA TYR A 24 -18.85 23.75 -4.97
C TYR A 24 -17.48 23.92 -4.29
N PRO A 25 -16.48 24.54 -4.96
CA PRO A 25 -15.22 24.86 -4.30
C PRO A 25 -15.49 25.61 -2.99
N THR A 26 -14.84 25.17 -1.92
CA THR A 26 -14.92 25.81 -0.61
C THR A 26 -14.35 27.22 -0.68
N ASP A 27 -14.74 28.10 0.26
CA ASP A 27 -14.19 29.46 0.35
C ASP A 27 -12.65 29.46 0.45
N ALA A 28 -12.09 28.42 1.08
CA ALA A 28 -10.64 28.23 1.18
C ALA A 28 -10.00 27.91 -0.18
N GLU A 29 -10.65 27.07 -0.99
CA GLU A 29 -10.18 26.75 -2.34
C GLU A 29 -10.32 27.95 -3.27
N LEU A 30 -11.43 28.69 -3.20
CA LEU A 30 -11.63 29.93 -3.96
C LEU A 30 -10.57 30.98 -3.59
N ALA A 31 -10.34 31.20 -2.30
CA ALA A 31 -9.31 32.11 -1.82
C ALA A 31 -7.91 31.69 -2.26
N PHE A 32 -7.63 30.39 -2.30
CA PHE A 32 -6.37 29.87 -2.82
C PHE A 32 -6.22 30.22 -4.31
N PHE A 33 -7.21 29.92 -5.14
CA PHE A 33 -7.15 30.24 -6.58
C PHE A 33 -7.05 31.74 -6.84
N ASP A 34 -7.80 32.57 -6.11
CA ASP A 34 -7.73 34.03 -6.24
C ASP A 34 -6.36 34.58 -5.83
N ASN A 35 -5.69 33.94 -4.88
CA ASN A 35 -4.37 34.38 -4.43
C ASN A 35 -3.26 33.94 -5.39
N PHE A 36 -3.37 32.78 -6.04
CA PHE A 36 -2.29 32.18 -6.82
C PHE A 36 -2.51 32.14 -8.34
N ALA A 37 -3.72 32.43 -8.82
CA ALA A 37 -4.07 32.43 -10.22
C ALA A 37 -4.95 33.65 -10.58
N THR A 38 -4.93 34.04 -11.84
CA THR A 38 -5.84 35.05 -12.40
C THR A 38 -6.04 34.79 -13.88
N VAL A 39 -7.20 35.16 -14.40
CA VAL A 39 -7.52 35.07 -15.82
C VAL A 39 -7.15 36.39 -16.46
N VAL A 40 -6.13 36.41 -17.32
CA VAL A 40 -5.51 37.67 -17.84
C VAL A 40 -6.38 38.35 -18.88
N ASP A 41 -7.14 37.57 -19.63
CA ASP A 41 -7.94 38.03 -20.77
C ASP A 41 -9.35 37.44 -20.70
N GLY A 42 -9.96 37.52 -19.51
CA GLY A 42 -11.28 36.95 -19.22
C GLY A 42 -12.33 37.36 -20.25
N SER A 43 -12.66 36.45 -21.16
CA SER A 43 -13.84 36.61 -22.02
C SER A 43 -15.10 36.23 -21.25
N ASP A 44 -16.20 36.94 -21.53
CA ASP A 44 -17.50 36.61 -20.96
C ASP A 44 -17.85 35.14 -21.20
N LEU A 45 -18.53 34.54 -20.23
CA LEU A 45 -19.07 33.21 -20.36
C LEU A 45 -20.07 33.19 -21.54
N VAL A 46 -19.79 32.37 -22.55
CA VAL A 46 -20.64 32.23 -23.72
C VAL A 46 -21.65 31.12 -23.46
N ARG A 47 -22.94 31.43 -23.60
CA ARG A 47 -24.00 30.44 -23.47
C ARG A 47 -23.85 29.34 -24.54
N SER A 48 -23.60 28.12 -24.09
CA SER A 48 -23.43 26.95 -24.96
C SER A 48 -24.73 26.15 -25.10
N THR A 49 -25.57 26.10 -24.05
CA THR A 49 -26.93 25.54 -24.09
C THR A 49 -27.89 26.42 -23.27
N THR A 50 -29.17 26.04 -23.18
CA THR A 50 -30.15 26.68 -22.28
C THR A 50 -29.71 26.71 -20.81
N GLU A 51 -28.84 25.79 -20.40
CA GLU A 51 -28.44 25.61 -19.00
C GLU A 51 -26.93 25.71 -18.76
N THR A 52 -26.10 25.72 -19.81
CA THR A 52 -24.64 25.80 -19.66
C THR A 52 -24.03 27.04 -20.28
N LEU A 53 -23.13 27.63 -19.50
CA LEU A 53 -22.24 28.72 -19.87
C LEU A 53 -20.83 28.15 -20.02
N LYS A 54 -20.15 28.49 -21.12
CA LYS A 54 -18.79 28.04 -21.43
C LYS A 54 -17.84 29.21 -21.38
N LEU A 55 -16.75 29.08 -20.64
CA LEU A 55 -15.63 30.01 -20.74
C LEU A 55 -14.84 29.70 -22.02
N PRO A 56 -14.68 30.66 -22.95
CA PRO A 56 -13.82 30.47 -24.12
C PRO A 56 -12.36 30.23 -23.70
N PRO A 57 -11.49 29.72 -24.59
CA PRO A 57 -10.07 29.53 -24.30
C PRO A 57 -9.46 30.82 -23.75
N THR A 58 -9.06 30.80 -22.48
CA THR A 58 -8.54 31.99 -21.80
C THR A 58 -7.18 31.72 -21.17
N ARG A 59 -6.33 32.75 -21.13
CA ARG A 59 -5.01 32.68 -20.52
C ARG A 59 -5.10 32.81 -19.00
N ILE A 60 -4.65 31.78 -18.29
CA ILE A 60 -4.45 31.81 -16.83
C ILE A 60 -3.02 32.25 -16.54
N LYS A 61 -2.84 33.24 -15.68
CA LYS A 61 -1.55 33.67 -15.14
C LYS A 61 -1.46 33.30 -13.67
N LEU A 62 -0.37 32.65 -13.32
CA LEU A 62 -0.04 32.36 -11.94
C LEU A 62 0.65 33.57 -11.30
N LYS A 63 0.31 33.87 -10.05
CA LYS A 63 0.86 35.00 -9.27
C LYS A 63 1.21 34.52 -7.85
N ASN A 64 2.02 35.28 -7.13
CA ASN A 64 2.39 35.00 -5.73
C ASN A 64 3.01 33.60 -5.51
N LEU A 65 3.69 33.04 -6.51
CA LEU A 65 4.26 31.69 -6.43
C LEU A 65 5.30 31.55 -5.30
N ASP A 66 5.97 32.64 -4.95
CA ASP A 66 6.89 32.79 -3.82
C ASP A 66 6.21 32.55 -2.46
N LYS A 67 4.88 32.68 -2.38
CA LYS A 67 4.09 32.50 -1.16
C LYS A 67 3.41 31.13 -1.09
N LEU A 68 3.72 30.23 -2.02
CA LEU A 68 3.22 28.86 -1.94
C LEU A 68 3.77 28.18 -0.67
N PRO A 69 2.97 27.33 -0.01
CA PRO A 69 3.45 26.58 1.15
C PRO A 69 4.73 25.80 0.79
N THR A 70 5.83 26.12 1.47
CA THR A 70 7.15 25.48 1.26
C THR A 70 7.34 24.20 2.08
N SER A 71 6.33 23.79 2.86
CA SER A 71 6.46 22.70 3.82
C SER A 71 6.56 21.31 3.21
N ASN A 72 6.41 21.16 1.88
CA ASN A 72 6.69 19.93 1.16
C ASN A 72 7.25 20.26 -0.22
N THR A 73 8.49 19.86 -0.51
CA THR A 73 9.04 19.94 -1.85
C THR A 73 8.32 18.93 -2.76
N LEU A 74 7.67 19.43 -3.82
CA LEU A 74 7.01 18.63 -4.88
C LEU A 74 7.89 17.47 -5.38
N ASP A 75 9.21 17.67 -5.35
CA ASP A 75 10.25 16.75 -5.79
C ASP A 75 10.34 15.48 -4.91
N THR A 76 9.98 15.59 -3.63
CA THR A 76 10.04 14.47 -2.66
C THR A 76 8.70 13.83 -2.37
N THR A 77 7.60 14.56 -2.58
CA THR A 77 6.25 14.04 -2.32
C THR A 77 5.93 12.95 -3.35
N ARG A 78 5.80 11.72 -2.85
CA ARG A 78 5.34 10.61 -3.68
C ARG A 78 3.86 10.79 -3.96
N PHE A 79 3.45 10.43 -5.16
CA PHE A 79 2.06 10.29 -5.53
C PHE A 79 1.89 9.10 -6.47
N TRP A 80 0.64 8.67 -6.59
CA TRP A 80 0.21 7.70 -7.58
C TRP A 80 -0.78 8.31 -8.53
N LEU A 81 -0.72 7.89 -9.79
CA LEU A 81 -1.66 8.29 -10.82
C LEU A 81 -2.35 7.06 -11.41
N ASN A 82 -3.66 7.16 -11.65
CA ASN A 82 -4.47 6.14 -12.29
C ASN A 82 -5.21 6.72 -13.48
N LEU A 83 -5.16 6.00 -14.59
CA LEU A 83 -5.98 6.25 -15.77
C LEU A 83 -6.97 5.11 -15.91
N ARG A 84 -8.25 5.37 -15.64
CA ARG A 84 -9.32 4.38 -15.79
C ARG A 84 -10.25 4.78 -16.93
N HIS A 85 -10.55 3.83 -17.80
CA HIS A 85 -11.41 4.02 -18.96
C HIS A 85 -11.98 2.64 -19.37
N PRO A 86 -13.25 2.52 -19.81
CA PRO A 86 -13.83 1.25 -20.25
C PRO A 86 -13.02 0.54 -21.35
N GLY A 87 -12.35 1.31 -22.20
CA GLY A 87 -11.42 0.81 -23.23
C GLY A 87 -10.20 0.04 -22.71
N TYR A 88 -9.92 0.02 -21.40
CA TYR A 88 -8.97 -0.89 -20.76
C TYR A 88 -9.61 -2.27 -20.47
N GLU A 89 -10.06 -2.97 -21.51
CA GLU A 89 -10.81 -4.24 -21.40
C GLU A 89 -10.11 -5.30 -20.53
N LYS A 90 -8.78 -5.36 -20.59
CA LYS A 90 -7.95 -6.32 -19.83
C LYS A 90 -7.48 -5.79 -18.47
N ALA A 91 -7.79 -4.55 -18.14
CA ALA A 91 -7.37 -3.87 -16.90
C ALA A 91 -8.50 -2.96 -16.39
N PRO A 92 -9.61 -3.52 -15.88
CA PRO A 92 -10.80 -2.76 -15.47
C PRO A 92 -10.53 -1.77 -14.32
N THR A 93 -9.45 -1.97 -13.56
CA THR A 93 -8.97 -1.05 -12.51
C THR A 93 -8.12 0.10 -13.05
N GLY A 94 -7.93 0.19 -14.37
CA GLY A 94 -7.16 1.22 -15.04
C GLY A 94 -5.65 0.94 -15.07
N PHE A 95 -4.93 1.86 -15.71
CA PHE A 95 -3.48 1.89 -15.78
C PHE A 95 -2.91 2.70 -14.61
N TRP A 96 -1.98 2.11 -13.87
CA TRP A 96 -1.42 2.69 -12.65
C TRP A 96 0.04 3.11 -12.83
N MET A 97 0.38 4.29 -12.33
CA MET A 97 1.74 4.82 -12.23
C MET A 97 2.08 5.06 -10.75
N PRO A 98 2.51 4.02 -10.02
CA PRO A 98 2.78 4.13 -8.60
C PRO A 98 4.15 4.75 -8.30
N HIS A 99 4.26 5.28 -7.08
CA HIS A 99 5.43 5.89 -6.44
C HIS A 99 6.21 6.85 -7.34
N ARG A 100 5.50 7.81 -7.95
CA ARG A 100 6.10 8.87 -8.77
C ARG A 100 6.33 10.11 -7.91
N THR A 101 7.33 10.89 -8.29
CA THR A 101 7.57 12.23 -7.76
C THR A 101 7.35 13.25 -8.87
N TYR A 102 7.23 14.53 -8.53
CA TYR A 102 7.03 15.57 -9.55
C TYR A 102 8.16 15.56 -10.59
N ASP A 103 9.41 15.40 -10.18
CA ASP A 103 10.57 15.29 -11.08
C ASP A 103 10.43 14.19 -12.14
N LYS A 104 9.83 13.05 -11.76
CA LYS A 104 9.72 11.88 -12.64
C LYS A 104 8.44 11.86 -13.45
N LEU A 105 7.41 12.58 -13.02
CA LEU A 105 6.09 12.59 -13.65
C LEU A 105 5.46 13.98 -13.51
N ASN A 106 6.14 14.99 -14.04
CA ASN A 106 5.63 16.36 -14.10
C ASN A 106 4.45 16.46 -15.09
N GLY A 107 3.76 17.62 -15.11
CA GLY A 107 2.58 17.82 -15.95
C GLY A 107 2.81 17.50 -17.43
N HIS A 108 3.97 17.87 -17.99
CA HIS A 108 4.32 17.53 -19.38
C HIS A 108 4.42 16.02 -19.61
N THR A 109 5.12 15.32 -18.71
CA THR A 109 5.30 13.86 -18.79
C THR A 109 3.96 13.13 -18.62
N GLN A 110 3.10 13.60 -17.71
CA GLN A 110 1.75 13.05 -17.51
C GLN A 110 0.91 13.14 -18.79
N MET A 111 0.88 14.32 -19.41
CA MET A 111 0.12 14.53 -20.65
C MET A 111 0.65 13.66 -21.79
N ASN A 112 1.98 13.50 -21.90
CA ASN A 112 2.58 12.62 -22.89
C ASN A 112 2.22 11.15 -22.66
N GLU A 113 2.22 10.68 -21.41
CA GLU A 113 1.82 9.30 -21.09
C GLU A 113 0.34 9.07 -21.42
N ILE A 114 -0.55 10.00 -21.04
CA ILE A 114 -1.98 9.94 -21.37
C ILE A 114 -2.18 9.90 -22.90
N ALA A 115 -1.51 10.79 -23.63
CA ALA A 115 -1.56 10.85 -25.09
C ALA A 115 -1.06 9.54 -25.72
N ARG A 116 0.06 8.99 -25.23
CA ARG A 116 0.61 7.71 -25.68
C ARG A 116 -0.40 6.57 -25.50
N HIS A 117 -1.08 6.52 -24.36
CA HIS A 117 -2.12 5.53 -24.10
C HIS A 117 -3.30 5.68 -25.07
N SER A 118 -3.81 6.89 -25.26
CA SER A 118 -4.92 7.17 -26.20
C SER A 118 -4.56 6.86 -27.66
N GLN A 119 -3.31 7.13 -28.08
CA GLN A 119 -2.83 6.80 -29.42
C GLN A 119 -2.67 5.28 -29.64
N SER A 120 -2.21 4.56 -28.61
CA SER A 120 -1.94 3.12 -28.70
C SER A 120 -3.21 2.24 -28.68
N ASN A 121 -4.33 2.78 -28.19
CA ASN A 121 -5.61 2.08 -28.14
C ASN A 121 -6.73 3.04 -28.54
N ARG A 122 -7.28 2.86 -29.75
CA ARG A 122 -8.35 3.71 -30.29
C ARG A 122 -9.63 3.69 -29.47
N ASN A 123 -9.80 2.71 -28.57
CA ASN A 123 -10.91 2.63 -27.63
C ASN A 123 -10.66 3.45 -26.35
N LEU A 124 -9.50 4.09 -26.19
CA LEU A 124 -9.19 5.02 -25.10
C LEU A 124 -9.37 6.46 -25.59
N GLY A 125 -10.62 6.90 -25.60
CA GLY A 125 -10.95 8.30 -25.83
C GLY A 125 -10.51 9.17 -24.66
N LEU A 126 -10.14 10.42 -24.95
CA LEU A 126 -10.16 11.47 -23.94
C LEU A 126 -11.60 11.99 -23.83
N ASP A 127 -12.50 11.13 -23.38
CA ASP A 127 -13.93 11.41 -23.26
C ASP A 127 -14.37 11.45 -21.79
N GLU A 128 -15.67 11.65 -21.56
CA GLU A 128 -16.28 11.73 -20.23
C GLU A 128 -16.15 10.45 -19.40
N THR A 129 -15.75 9.33 -20.01
CA THR A 129 -15.56 8.05 -19.32
C THR A 129 -14.13 7.86 -18.82
N LEU A 130 -13.19 8.73 -19.21
CA LEU A 130 -11.83 8.75 -18.68
C LEU A 130 -11.82 9.33 -17.26
N ILE A 131 -11.32 8.54 -16.32
CA ILE A 131 -11.17 8.92 -14.92
C ILE A 131 -9.67 8.97 -14.59
N LEU A 132 -9.21 10.16 -14.22
CA LEU A 132 -7.88 10.39 -13.67
C LEU A 132 -7.97 10.44 -12.15
N SER A 133 -7.38 9.46 -11.46
CA SER A 133 -7.30 9.48 -9.99
C SER A 133 -5.87 9.70 -9.54
N MET A 134 -5.66 10.60 -8.58
CA MET A 134 -4.34 10.83 -7.98
C MET A 134 -4.40 10.62 -6.47
N ARG A 135 -3.45 9.86 -5.92
CA ARG A 135 -3.25 9.73 -4.48
C ARG A 135 -1.92 10.34 -4.09
N ILE A 136 -1.96 11.41 -3.32
CA ILE A 136 -0.77 12.10 -2.79
C ILE A 136 -0.45 11.49 -1.43
N PHE A 137 0.80 11.10 -1.20
CA PHE A 137 1.26 10.59 0.09
C PHE A 137 1.72 11.77 0.93
N THR A 138 0.89 12.17 1.89
CA THR A 138 1.26 13.17 2.89
C THR A 138 1.91 12.47 4.09
N LYS A 139 2.97 13.07 4.63
CA LYS A 139 3.60 12.63 5.89
C LYS A 139 2.84 13.19 7.08
N ASP A 140 1.56 12.83 7.21
CA ASP A 140 0.84 13.10 8.45
C ASP A 140 1.34 12.11 9.51
N LYS A 141 1.98 12.63 10.56
CA LYS A 141 2.53 11.83 11.66
C LYS A 141 1.47 10.99 12.36
N LYS A 142 0.22 11.48 12.40
CA LYS A 142 -0.93 10.77 12.99
C LYS A 142 -1.60 9.80 12.01
N ALA A 143 -1.11 9.69 10.78
CA ALA A 143 -1.62 8.71 9.84
C ALA A 143 -1.32 7.29 10.32
N LEU A 144 -2.00 6.33 9.72
CA LEU A 144 -1.79 4.91 9.94
C LEU A 144 -1.97 4.45 11.41
N PRO A 145 -3.06 4.84 12.10
CA PRO A 145 -3.31 4.36 13.45
C PRO A 145 -3.43 2.83 13.44
N GLY A 146 -2.83 2.17 14.42
CA GLY A 146 -2.72 0.73 14.50
C GLY A 146 -3.26 0.22 15.83
N ARG A 147 -4.58 0.08 15.95
CA ARG A 147 -5.22 -0.44 17.16
C ARG A 147 -5.57 -1.92 17.07
N GLY A 148 -6.05 -2.41 15.93
CA GLY A 148 -6.47 -3.82 15.82
C GLY A 148 -7.78 -4.06 15.08
N HIS A 149 -8.20 -3.14 14.20
CA HIS A 149 -9.45 -3.27 13.46
C HIS A 149 -9.55 -4.55 12.62
N ARG A 150 -10.79 -4.98 12.32
CA ARG A 150 -11.01 -6.12 11.43
C ARG A 150 -10.68 -5.77 9.99
N VAL A 151 -9.96 -6.66 9.32
CA VAL A 151 -9.65 -6.54 7.89
C VAL A 151 -10.56 -7.47 7.08
N PRO A 152 -11.18 -6.98 5.99
CA PRO A 152 -12.00 -7.80 5.09
C PRO A 152 -11.24 -9.03 4.56
N GLU A 153 -11.96 -10.13 4.36
CA GLU A 153 -11.35 -11.41 3.97
C GLU A 153 -10.63 -11.32 2.62
N GLU A 154 -11.16 -10.54 1.68
CA GLU A 154 -10.60 -10.28 0.35
C GLU A 154 -9.21 -9.67 0.47
N ILE A 155 -9.05 -8.66 1.33
CA ILE A 155 -7.77 -8.01 1.58
C ILE A 155 -6.79 -8.98 2.25
N ARG A 156 -7.24 -9.70 3.27
CA ARG A 156 -6.37 -10.67 3.97
C ARG A 156 -5.86 -11.78 3.05
N LYS A 157 -6.71 -12.29 2.14
CA LYS A 157 -6.32 -13.31 1.15
C LYS A 157 -5.25 -12.80 0.18
N MET A 158 -5.23 -11.50 -0.14
CA MET A 158 -4.13 -10.91 -0.92
C MET A 158 -2.78 -11.01 -0.23
N PHE A 159 -2.74 -11.10 1.10
CA PHE A 159 -1.52 -11.33 1.89
C PHE A 159 -1.36 -12.79 2.34
N GLY A 160 -2.05 -13.75 1.69
CA GLY A 160 -1.96 -15.18 1.99
C GLY A 160 -2.56 -15.59 3.34
N LEU A 161 -3.32 -14.70 3.98
CA LEU A 161 -3.95 -14.97 5.27
C LEU A 161 -5.33 -15.61 5.06
N HIS A 162 -5.38 -16.87 4.66
CA HIS A 162 -6.65 -17.56 4.38
C HIS A 162 -7.48 -17.84 5.65
N HIS A 163 -6.84 -18.03 6.80
CA HIS A 163 -7.49 -18.53 8.03
C HIS A 163 -7.51 -17.49 9.17
N GLY A 164 -7.91 -16.26 8.89
CA GLY A 164 -7.89 -15.16 9.89
C GLY A 164 -6.54 -14.45 9.99
N HIS A 165 -6.49 -13.40 10.80
CA HIS A 165 -5.30 -12.61 11.09
C HIS A 165 -4.18 -13.44 11.73
N ASN A 166 -2.93 -13.00 11.58
CA ASN A 166 -1.84 -13.54 12.39
C ASN A 166 -1.75 -12.77 13.70
N VAL A 167 -1.82 -11.44 13.65
CA VAL A 167 -1.96 -10.57 14.82
C VAL A 167 -3.39 -10.64 15.38
N VAL A 168 -3.53 -10.79 16.70
CA VAL A 168 -4.82 -10.95 17.37
C VAL A 168 -4.99 -10.01 18.57
N GLY A 169 -6.26 -9.78 18.93
CA GLY A 169 -6.67 -8.83 19.96
C GLY A 169 -6.93 -7.43 19.39
N ASP A 170 -7.40 -6.55 20.26
CA ASP A 170 -7.98 -5.25 19.88
C ASP A 170 -7.06 -4.06 20.22
N SER A 171 -5.79 -4.33 20.57
CA SER A 171 -4.76 -3.31 20.86
C SER A 171 -3.37 -3.78 20.40
N HIS A 172 -2.41 -2.85 20.31
CA HIS A 172 -0.98 -3.07 20.07
C HIS A 172 -0.67 -3.81 18.75
N CYS A 173 -1.51 -3.66 17.73
CA CYS A 173 -1.34 -4.47 16.51
C CYS A 173 0.00 -4.18 15.77
N LEU A 174 0.50 -2.95 15.81
CA LEU A 174 1.79 -2.58 15.22
C LEU A 174 2.98 -3.32 15.89
N PRO A 175 3.25 -3.14 17.21
CA PRO A 175 4.37 -3.81 17.85
C PRO A 175 4.21 -5.35 17.85
N LYS A 176 2.97 -5.87 17.91
CA LYS A 176 2.73 -7.31 17.72
C LYS A 176 3.19 -7.78 16.33
N ALA A 177 2.82 -7.05 15.27
CA ALA A 177 3.21 -7.38 13.92
C ALA A 177 4.73 -7.31 13.72
N LEU A 178 5.38 -6.26 14.26
CA LEU A 178 6.83 -6.10 14.23
C LEU A 178 7.54 -7.23 14.98
N ALA A 179 7.14 -7.56 16.21
CA ALA A 179 7.74 -8.65 16.98
C ALA A 179 7.61 -10.01 16.27
N MET A 180 6.48 -10.24 15.58
CA MET A 180 6.29 -11.43 14.75
C MET A 180 7.20 -11.43 13.52
N GLY A 181 7.29 -10.30 12.82
CA GLY A 181 8.16 -10.13 11.67
C GLY A 181 9.64 -10.28 12.02
N LYS A 182 10.06 -9.74 13.17
CA LYS A 182 11.40 -9.89 13.73
C LYS A 182 11.74 -11.37 13.93
N LEU A 183 10.90 -12.13 14.64
CA LEU A 183 11.08 -13.57 14.82
C LEU A 183 11.19 -14.34 13.50
N TRP A 184 10.35 -13.97 12.52
CA TRP A 184 10.40 -14.58 11.20
C TRP A 184 11.72 -14.27 10.50
N SER A 185 12.18 -13.02 10.54
CA SER A 185 13.43 -12.58 9.94
C SER A 185 14.65 -13.24 10.59
N ASP A 186 14.73 -13.23 11.92
CA ASP A 186 15.82 -13.82 12.68
C ASP A 186 15.99 -15.31 12.37
N MET A 187 14.87 -16.04 12.27
CA MET A 187 14.86 -17.44 11.86
C MET A 187 15.43 -17.65 10.44
N HIS A 188 15.24 -16.67 9.55
CA HIS A 188 15.71 -16.73 8.17
C HIS A 188 17.19 -16.38 8.03
N SER A 189 17.69 -15.48 8.89
CA SER A 189 19.11 -15.05 8.95
C SER A 189 19.98 -15.99 9.79
N CYS A 190 19.41 -16.72 10.74
CA CYS A 190 20.13 -17.62 11.63
C CYS A 190 20.80 -18.79 10.87
N SER A 191 22.12 -18.92 11.06
CA SER A 191 22.93 -20.01 10.53
C SER A 191 22.92 -21.27 11.39
N ASP A 192 22.71 -21.13 12.71
CA ASP A 192 22.71 -22.26 13.64
C ASP A 192 21.38 -23.06 13.55
N PRO A 193 21.42 -24.37 13.27
CA PRO A 193 20.21 -25.17 13.14
C PRO A 193 19.37 -25.30 14.42
N SER A 194 19.98 -25.27 15.61
CA SER A 194 19.31 -25.44 16.90
C SER A 194 18.55 -24.18 17.29
N GLU A 195 19.21 -23.03 17.19
CA GLU A 195 18.61 -21.72 17.40
C GLU A 195 17.49 -21.46 16.40
N LYS A 196 17.71 -21.80 15.12
CA LYS A 196 16.68 -21.71 14.09
C LYS A 196 15.43 -22.53 14.42
N LYS A 197 15.60 -23.76 14.93
CA LYS A 197 14.48 -24.60 15.40
C LYS A 197 13.76 -23.97 16.59
N THR A 198 14.50 -23.32 17.48
CA THR A 198 13.95 -22.61 18.64
C THR A 198 13.13 -21.40 18.20
N MET A 199 13.64 -20.58 17.27
CA MET A 199 12.92 -19.44 16.69
C MET A 199 11.68 -19.89 15.91
N ALA A 200 11.79 -20.95 15.11
CA ALA A 200 10.65 -21.54 14.41
C ALA A 200 9.54 -22.00 15.37
N SER A 201 9.92 -22.60 16.50
CA SER A 201 8.98 -23.03 17.54
C SER A 201 8.32 -21.83 18.24
N LYS A 202 9.08 -20.75 18.49
CA LYS A 202 8.54 -19.49 19.03
C LYS A 202 7.54 -18.88 18.05
N LEU A 203 7.92 -18.70 16.79
CA LEU A 203 7.05 -18.16 15.74
C LEU A 203 5.78 -19.00 15.58
N GLN A 204 5.89 -20.33 15.53
CA GLN A 204 4.75 -21.22 15.48
C GLN A 204 3.82 -21.02 16.69
N LYS A 205 4.35 -20.88 17.91
CA LYS A 205 3.52 -20.65 19.11
C LYS A 205 2.73 -19.34 19.04
N VAL A 206 3.28 -18.31 18.40
CA VAL A 206 2.66 -16.98 18.24
C VAL A 206 1.61 -16.99 17.12
N MET A 207 1.81 -17.80 16.07
CA MET A 207 0.92 -17.86 14.89
C MET A 207 -0.12 -18.99 14.91
N ARG A 208 0.08 -20.04 15.72
CA ARG A 208 -0.71 -21.29 15.66
C ARG A 208 -2.20 -21.03 15.87
N LYS A 209 -3.02 -21.31 14.86
CA LYS A 209 -4.47 -21.04 14.87
C LYS A 209 -5.32 -22.21 15.39
N THR A 210 -4.75 -23.41 15.49
CA THR A 210 -5.43 -24.64 15.87
C THR A 210 -4.93 -25.21 17.20
N GLY A 211 -5.85 -25.53 18.12
CA GLY A 211 -5.56 -26.27 19.36
C GLY A 211 -5.04 -25.45 20.55
N LYS A 212 -4.99 -24.12 20.47
CA LYS A 212 -4.82 -23.22 21.62
C LYS A 212 -6.06 -22.33 21.76
N THR A 213 -6.40 -21.94 22.98
CA THR A 213 -7.41 -20.90 23.21
C THR A 213 -6.92 -19.59 22.59
N PHE A 214 -7.86 -18.83 22.02
CA PHE A 214 -7.61 -17.51 21.43
C PHE A 214 -6.83 -16.62 22.41
N ASP A 215 -7.23 -16.61 23.68
CA ASP A 215 -6.64 -15.83 24.78
C ASP A 215 -5.15 -16.13 24.98
N GLY A 216 -4.76 -17.40 24.88
CA GLY A 216 -3.37 -17.79 25.03
C GLY A 216 -2.47 -17.20 23.93
N ARG A 217 -3.00 -16.96 22.73
CA ARG A 217 -2.24 -16.30 21.65
C ARG A 217 -2.18 -14.81 21.85
N CYS A 218 -3.29 -14.19 22.24
CA CYS A 218 -3.36 -12.77 22.58
C CYS A 218 -2.32 -12.43 23.64
N ARG A 219 -2.24 -13.22 24.72
CA ARG A 219 -1.23 -13.04 25.78
C ARG A 219 0.20 -13.11 25.25
N ILE A 220 0.54 -14.17 24.51
CA ILE A 220 1.91 -14.37 24.00
C ILE A 220 2.31 -13.25 23.01
N GLN A 221 1.38 -12.80 22.17
CA GLN A 221 1.64 -11.68 21.26
C GLN A 221 1.82 -10.37 22.04
N MET A 222 1.00 -10.16 23.07
CA MET A 222 1.09 -8.97 23.90
C MET A 222 2.41 -8.89 24.66
N GLU A 223 2.83 -9.98 25.32
CA GLU A 223 4.11 -10.05 26.03
C GLU A 223 5.27 -9.61 25.13
N ARG A 224 5.30 -10.12 23.89
CA ARG A 224 6.34 -9.73 22.92
C ARG A 224 6.25 -8.30 22.44
N ALA A 225 5.05 -7.75 22.36
CA ALA A 225 4.85 -6.37 21.97
C ALA A 225 5.33 -5.43 23.08
N MET A 226 5.00 -5.76 24.34
CA MET A 226 5.46 -5.03 25.51
C MET A 226 6.99 -5.08 25.65
N ASP A 227 7.60 -6.27 25.48
CA ASP A 227 9.06 -6.41 25.46
C ASP A 227 9.70 -5.48 24.40
N LEU A 228 9.14 -5.47 23.18
CA LEU A 228 9.63 -4.62 22.09
C LEU A 228 9.49 -3.12 22.40
N LEU A 229 8.36 -2.71 22.99
CA LEU A 229 8.11 -1.32 23.34
C LEU A 229 9.03 -0.85 24.47
N GLU A 230 9.20 -1.68 25.50
CA GLU A 230 10.11 -1.40 26.61
C GLU A 230 11.56 -1.26 26.12
N GLU A 231 12.01 -2.19 25.28
CA GLU A 231 13.36 -2.13 24.67
C GLU A 231 13.56 -0.89 23.79
N ALA A 232 12.53 -0.44 23.08
CA ALA A 232 12.56 0.78 22.26
C ALA A 232 12.36 2.08 23.07
N GLY A 233 12.20 2.00 24.39
CA GLY A 233 11.96 3.15 25.26
C GLY A 233 10.59 3.82 25.04
N MET A 234 9.58 3.04 24.63
CA MET A 234 8.22 3.48 24.37
C MET A 234 7.26 3.09 25.50
N ASP A 235 6.09 3.72 25.54
CA ASP A 235 5.05 3.41 26.52
C ASP A 235 4.42 2.04 26.23
N ILE A 236 4.57 1.10 27.17
CA ILE A 236 4.03 -0.26 27.07
C ILE A 236 2.51 -0.34 27.18
N ASP A 237 1.86 0.71 27.72
CA ASP A 237 0.41 0.79 27.89
C ASP A 237 -0.27 1.48 26.69
N GLN A 238 0.51 2.01 25.74
CA GLN A 238 0.00 2.67 24.54
C GLN A 238 -0.68 1.65 23.61
N GLU A 239 -2.01 1.63 23.59
CA GLU A 239 -2.75 0.65 22.78
C GLU A 239 -2.70 0.88 21.27
N GLU A 240 -2.63 2.15 20.83
CA GLU A 240 -2.70 2.56 19.43
C GLU A 240 -1.39 3.22 19.00
N HIS A 241 -0.85 2.78 17.87
CA HIS A 241 0.42 3.27 17.36
C HIS A 241 0.24 3.82 15.94
N THR A 242 0.81 4.99 15.69
CA THR A 242 0.75 5.78 14.47
C THR A 242 1.98 5.57 13.58
N LEU A 243 2.09 6.32 12.50
CA LEU A 243 3.30 6.37 11.68
C LEU A 243 4.52 6.89 12.46
N GLU A 244 4.35 7.85 13.38
CA GLU A 244 5.44 8.37 14.21
C GLU A 244 5.99 7.28 15.15
N ASP A 245 5.10 6.48 15.74
CA ASP A 245 5.49 5.32 16.56
C ASP A 245 6.22 4.25 15.73
N LEU A 246 5.80 4.05 14.47
CA LEU A 246 6.51 3.16 13.54
C LEU A 246 7.89 3.70 13.17
N GLU A 247 8.04 5.01 12.99
CA GLU A 247 9.35 5.64 12.76
C GLU A 247 10.29 5.37 13.93
N GLN A 248 9.84 5.58 15.17
CA GLN A 248 10.63 5.29 16.37
C GLN A 248 11.00 3.80 16.50
N LEU A 249 10.04 2.89 16.28
CA LEU A 249 10.31 1.46 16.29
C LEU A 249 11.26 1.03 15.17
N ALA A 250 11.20 1.69 14.01
CA ALA A 250 12.12 1.44 12.91
C ALA A 250 13.55 1.93 13.23
N GLU A 251 13.69 3.03 13.97
CA GLU A 251 15.00 3.49 14.46
C GLU A 251 15.62 2.50 15.44
N TYR A 252 14.82 1.90 16.33
CA TYR A 252 15.28 0.82 17.22
C TYR A 252 15.63 -0.46 16.45
N LEU A 253 14.88 -0.78 15.39
CA LEU A 253 15.08 -1.94 14.53
C LEU A 253 15.91 -1.60 13.28
N ASP A 254 17.00 -0.84 13.44
CA ASP A 254 17.85 -0.34 12.34
C ASP A 254 18.46 -1.45 11.46
N GLU A 255 18.69 -2.63 12.03
CA GLU A 255 19.15 -3.82 11.31
C GLU A 255 18.07 -4.46 10.41
N TYR A 256 16.82 -4.01 10.47
CA TYR A 256 15.69 -4.57 9.74
C TYR A 256 15.13 -3.61 8.71
N HIS A 257 15.17 -4.04 7.44
CA HIS A 257 14.43 -3.38 6.38
C HIS A 257 12.93 -3.64 6.60
N ILE A 258 12.20 -2.62 7.04
CA ILE A 258 10.76 -2.71 7.31
C ILE A 258 10.00 -2.16 6.11
N CYS A 259 9.07 -2.95 5.58
CA CYS A 259 8.19 -2.51 4.51
C CYS A 259 6.72 -2.72 4.92
N VAL A 260 5.92 -1.67 4.79
CA VAL A 260 4.48 -1.69 5.05
C VAL A 260 3.75 -1.70 3.73
N TRP A 261 3.03 -2.78 3.46
CA TRP A 261 2.14 -2.88 2.31
C TRP A 261 0.73 -2.39 2.61
N GLU A 262 0.00 -1.98 1.59
CA GLU A 262 -1.45 -1.77 1.67
C GLU A 262 -2.13 -2.25 0.38
N VAL A 263 -3.45 -2.37 0.41
CA VAL A 263 -4.27 -2.52 -0.79
C VAL A 263 -5.20 -1.33 -0.88
N PRO A 264 -4.89 -0.35 -1.74
CA PRO A 264 -5.70 0.86 -1.80
C PRO A 264 -7.03 0.61 -2.50
N PRO A 265 -8.02 1.50 -2.29
CA PRO A 265 -9.31 1.38 -2.95
C PRO A 265 -9.13 1.23 -4.45
N HIS A 266 -9.79 0.22 -5.02
CA HIS A 266 -9.76 -0.10 -6.46
C HIS A 266 -8.41 -0.56 -7.03
N PHE A 267 -7.39 -0.80 -6.20
CA PHE A 267 -6.17 -1.47 -6.65
C PHE A 267 -6.37 -2.98 -6.76
N PRO A 268 -5.90 -3.60 -7.86
CA PRO A 268 -5.97 -5.05 -8.02
C PRO A 268 -4.85 -5.81 -7.30
N PHE A 269 -3.83 -5.11 -6.77
CA PHE A 269 -2.69 -5.74 -6.10
C PHE A 269 -2.16 -4.91 -4.92
N PRO A 270 -1.51 -5.56 -3.92
CA PRO A 270 -0.77 -4.90 -2.87
C PRO A 270 0.39 -4.04 -3.37
N VAL A 271 0.69 -2.99 -2.62
CA VAL A 271 1.75 -2.02 -2.90
C VAL A 271 2.53 -1.66 -1.65
N VAL A 272 3.75 -1.14 -1.78
CA VAL A 272 4.51 -0.63 -0.62
C VAL A 272 4.00 0.77 -0.27
N ARG A 273 3.41 0.96 0.90
CA ARG A 273 3.06 2.29 1.41
C ARG A 273 4.28 3.01 1.96
N GLU A 274 4.92 2.40 2.95
CA GLU A 274 6.09 2.93 3.64
C GLU A 274 7.23 1.91 3.70
N GLU A 275 8.44 2.41 3.78
CA GLU A 275 9.66 1.61 3.75
C GLU A 275 10.76 2.30 4.57
N PHE A 276 11.35 1.56 5.51
CA PHE A 276 12.36 2.03 6.46
C PHE A 276 13.62 1.17 6.37
N ASN A 277 14.78 1.75 6.73
CA ASN A 277 16.06 1.04 6.82
C ASN A 277 16.43 0.25 5.55
N LYS A 278 16.25 0.87 4.38
CA LYS A 278 16.53 0.22 3.09
C LYS A 278 17.99 -0.23 3.05
N GLY A 279 18.18 -1.51 2.74
CA GLY A 279 19.51 -2.13 2.63
C GLY A 279 20.00 -2.78 3.91
N ALA A 280 19.26 -2.69 5.01
CA ALA A 280 19.56 -3.43 6.23
C ALA A 280 19.49 -4.95 6.01
N GLU A 281 20.21 -5.71 6.84
CA GLU A 281 20.49 -7.12 6.58
C GLU A 281 19.27 -8.02 6.72
N ASN A 282 18.36 -7.64 7.62
CA ASN A 282 17.15 -8.35 7.97
C ASN A 282 15.91 -7.70 7.33
N PHE A 283 14.75 -8.34 7.44
CA PHE A 283 13.55 -7.88 6.75
C PHE A 283 12.24 -8.17 7.48
N ILE A 284 11.42 -7.14 7.64
CA ILE A 284 10.12 -7.23 8.29
C ILE A 284 9.02 -6.78 7.31
N PRO A 285 8.25 -7.72 6.75
CA PRO A 285 7.08 -7.41 5.95
C PRO A 285 5.81 -7.29 6.80
N LEU A 286 5.17 -6.13 6.69
CA LEU A 286 3.90 -5.81 7.34
C LEU A 286 2.88 -5.44 6.27
N PHE A 287 1.59 -5.66 6.51
CA PHE A 287 0.58 -4.92 5.77
C PHE A 287 -0.31 -4.13 6.72
N TYR A 288 -0.84 -3.03 6.20
CA TYR A 288 -1.75 -2.13 6.85
C TYR A 288 -3.08 -2.10 6.10
N HIS A 289 -4.19 -2.16 6.84
CA HIS A 289 -5.51 -1.86 6.32
C HIS A 289 -6.42 -1.31 7.42
N ASN A 290 -6.97 -0.11 7.20
CA ASN A 290 -7.99 0.54 8.03
C ASN A 290 -7.82 0.32 9.55
N GLY A 291 -6.70 0.78 10.13
CA GLY A 291 -6.55 0.71 11.58
C GLY A 291 -5.84 -0.54 12.12
N HIS A 292 -5.33 -1.41 11.24
CA HIS A 292 -4.74 -2.69 11.61
C HIS A 292 -3.45 -2.98 10.85
N TYR A 293 -2.43 -3.37 11.60
CA TYR A 293 -1.20 -3.97 11.10
C TYR A 293 -1.21 -5.48 11.32
N ASP A 294 -0.74 -6.21 10.32
CA ASP A 294 -0.50 -7.64 10.45
C ASP A 294 0.81 -8.01 9.76
N HIS A 295 1.43 -9.08 10.26
CA HIS A 295 2.59 -9.66 9.63
C HIS A 295 2.15 -10.72 8.61
N PHE A 296 2.79 -10.70 7.43
CA PHE A 296 2.57 -11.71 6.39
C PHE A 296 3.90 -12.24 5.87
N HIS A 297 3.89 -13.44 5.28
CA HIS A 297 5.10 -13.96 4.64
C HIS A 297 5.23 -13.36 3.22
N PRO A 298 6.40 -12.79 2.85
CA PRO A 298 6.53 -12.04 1.61
C PRO A 298 6.38 -12.92 0.36
N SER A 299 6.64 -14.23 0.46
CA SER A 299 6.51 -15.19 -0.65
C SER A 299 5.09 -15.39 -1.20
N VAL A 300 4.11 -14.62 -0.74
CA VAL A 300 2.74 -14.60 -1.24
C VAL A 300 2.71 -14.08 -2.68
N GLU A 301 2.04 -14.84 -3.55
CA GLU A 301 2.02 -14.59 -4.99
C GLU A 301 1.49 -13.19 -5.35
N ASN A 302 0.44 -12.72 -4.68
CA ASN A 302 -0.16 -11.41 -4.98
C ASN A 302 0.73 -10.23 -4.63
N VAL A 303 1.64 -10.38 -3.64
CA VAL A 303 2.55 -9.30 -3.24
C VAL A 303 3.76 -9.23 -4.17
N GLN A 304 4.10 -10.35 -4.83
CA GLN A 304 5.19 -10.47 -5.81
C GLN A 304 6.57 -10.01 -5.30
N ALA A 305 6.75 -9.88 -3.98
CA ALA A 305 7.99 -9.45 -3.35
C ALA A 305 8.65 -10.61 -2.59
N ARG A 306 9.97 -10.71 -2.63
CA ARG A 306 10.75 -11.62 -1.77
C ARG A 306 11.91 -10.83 -1.19
N PHE A 307 12.41 -11.22 -0.03
CA PHE A 307 13.64 -10.65 0.50
C PHE A 307 14.80 -11.63 0.36
N CYS A 308 15.90 -11.15 -0.20
CA CYS A 308 17.11 -11.94 -0.33
C CYS A 308 18.07 -11.63 0.82
N PHE A 309 18.14 -12.51 1.82
CA PHE A 309 19.07 -12.44 2.96
C PHE A 309 20.57 -12.57 2.61
N ARG A 310 20.92 -12.51 1.32
CA ARG A 310 22.34 -12.53 0.87
C ARG A 310 22.76 -11.22 0.23
N CYS A 311 21.87 -10.57 -0.51
CA CYS A 311 22.14 -9.26 -1.11
C CYS A 311 21.33 -8.13 -0.44
N HIS A 312 20.52 -8.48 0.57
CA HIS A 312 19.74 -7.59 1.44
C HIS A 312 18.75 -6.69 0.66
N LYS A 313 18.20 -7.23 -0.43
CA LYS A 313 17.28 -6.54 -1.33
C LYS A 313 15.91 -7.21 -1.35
N VAL A 314 14.88 -6.38 -1.47
CA VAL A 314 13.53 -6.81 -1.89
C VAL A 314 13.57 -7.04 -3.41
N VAL A 315 13.17 -8.22 -3.84
CA VAL A 315 13.39 -8.74 -5.19
C VAL A 315 12.15 -9.45 -5.71
N GLY A 316 12.00 -9.48 -7.03
CA GLY A 316 10.91 -10.20 -7.70
C GLY A 316 11.21 -11.68 -7.91
N ALA A 317 10.37 -12.31 -8.73
CA ALA A 317 10.57 -13.68 -9.19
C ALA A 317 11.94 -13.85 -9.89
N ASN A 318 12.48 -15.06 -9.86
CA ASN A 318 13.73 -15.45 -10.53
C ASN A 318 15.02 -14.72 -10.10
N HIS A 319 15.01 -13.94 -9.01
CA HIS A 319 16.21 -13.28 -8.47
C HIS A 319 17.40 -14.25 -8.28
N ALA A 320 17.10 -15.52 -7.98
CA ALA A 320 18.02 -16.65 -8.03
C ALA A 320 19.11 -16.58 -9.12
N ARG A 321 18.68 -16.24 -10.34
CA ARG A 321 19.51 -16.29 -11.55
C ARG A 321 20.38 -15.04 -11.71
N THR A 322 20.04 -13.97 -11.03
CA THR A 322 20.68 -12.64 -11.17
C THR A 322 21.30 -12.14 -9.87
N CYS A 323 21.27 -12.95 -8.81
CA CYS A 323 21.81 -12.59 -7.51
C CYS A 323 23.35 -12.54 -7.56
N GLU A 324 23.92 -11.34 -7.42
CA GLU A 324 25.36 -11.08 -7.38
C GLU A 324 26.07 -11.89 -6.27
N THR A 325 25.37 -12.13 -5.16
CA THR A 325 25.89 -12.80 -3.96
C THR A 325 25.62 -14.32 -3.92
N LYS A 326 25.31 -14.95 -5.06
CA LYS A 326 25.08 -16.42 -5.25
C LYS A 326 24.33 -17.08 -4.06
N CYS A 327 23.04 -16.82 -3.95
CA CYS A 327 22.25 -17.27 -2.81
C CYS A 327 21.82 -18.76 -2.90
N ARG A 328 22.06 -19.52 -1.82
CA ARG A 328 21.73 -20.95 -1.62
C ARG A 328 20.21 -21.25 -1.54
N ARG A 329 19.39 -20.26 -1.14
CA ARG A 329 17.93 -20.40 -1.01
C ARG A 329 17.19 -20.37 -2.36
N CYS A 330 17.93 -20.12 -3.43
CA CYS A 330 17.49 -20.15 -4.83
C CYS A 330 18.00 -21.39 -5.60
N GLY A 331 18.57 -22.37 -4.88
CA GLY A 331 19.18 -23.61 -5.38
C GLY A 331 20.69 -23.63 -5.09
N GLU A 332 21.17 -24.48 -4.19
CA GLU A 332 22.62 -24.61 -3.91
C GLU A 332 23.35 -25.37 -5.02
N THR A 333 24.64 -25.06 -5.20
CA THR A 333 25.70 -26.07 -4.99
C THR A 333 26.90 -25.44 -4.27
N ASN A 334 27.36 -26.12 -3.21
CA ASN A 334 28.53 -25.73 -2.44
C ASN A 334 29.79 -26.23 -3.13
N VAL A 335 30.67 -25.31 -3.53
CA VAL A 335 32.07 -25.66 -3.77
C VAL A 335 32.78 -25.57 -2.43
N ASN A 336 32.89 -26.71 -1.76
CA ASN A 336 34.06 -27.14 -0.98
C ASN A 336 33.73 -28.41 -0.18
N GLN A 337 33.73 -29.55 -0.85
CA GLN A 337 34.30 -30.78 -0.28
C GLN A 337 35.15 -31.45 -1.33
N LYS A 338 36.39 -31.74 -0.91
CA LYS A 338 37.48 -32.30 -1.68
C LYS A 338 37.11 -33.66 -2.27
N GLU A 339 37.81 -33.97 -3.36
CA GLU A 339 37.94 -35.29 -3.98
C GLU A 339 37.92 -36.44 -2.97
N SER A 340 36.99 -37.39 -3.15
CA SER A 340 37.29 -38.82 -3.04
C SER A 340 36.13 -39.66 -3.59
N GLN A 341 36.36 -40.22 -4.78
CA GLN A 341 36.01 -41.55 -5.27
C GLN A 341 34.58 -42.13 -5.14
N PHE A 342 34.19 -42.76 -6.26
CA PHE A 342 33.17 -43.79 -6.49
C PHE A 342 31.70 -43.40 -6.71
N GLY A 343 31.25 -43.66 -7.95
CA GLY A 343 29.98 -44.37 -8.16
C GLY A 343 28.90 -43.62 -8.93
N VAL A 344 29.04 -43.52 -10.26
CA VAL A 344 27.94 -43.22 -11.18
C VAL A 344 26.81 -44.24 -10.97
N LYS A 345 25.61 -43.78 -10.57
CA LYS A 345 24.36 -44.53 -10.76
C LYS A 345 23.33 -43.64 -11.44
N THR A 346 23.32 -43.72 -12.76
CA THR A 346 22.22 -43.32 -13.64
C THR A 346 20.91 -44.00 -13.21
N ARG A 347 19.86 -43.23 -12.91
CA ARG A 347 18.49 -43.77 -12.76
C ARG A 347 17.72 -43.63 -14.07
N ARG A 348 17.36 -44.80 -14.61
CA ARG A 348 16.45 -45.03 -15.74
C ARG A 348 15.08 -44.37 -15.53
N LEU A 349 14.63 -43.62 -16.52
CA LEU A 349 13.22 -43.27 -16.74
C LEU A 349 12.47 -44.52 -17.23
N LYS A 350 11.42 -44.94 -16.52
CA LYS A 350 10.45 -45.94 -16.99
C LYS A 350 9.26 -45.19 -17.60
N TRP A 351 9.09 -45.31 -18.91
CA TRP A 351 7.86 -44.99 -19.62
C TRP A 351 6.88 -46.16 -19.47
N ILE A 352 5.61 -45.87 -19.16
CA ILE A 352 4.51 -46.83 -19.15
C ILE A 352 3.80 -46.71 -20.51
N MET A 353 3.83 -47.79 -21.31
CA MET A 353 2.92 -47.98 -22.44
C MET A 353 1.61 -48.61 -21.95
N ARG A 354 0.49 -48.02 -22.34
CA ARG A 354 -0.85 -48.63 -22.31
C ARG A 354 -1.12 -49.24 -23.69
N THR A 355 -1.40 -50.54 -23.72
CA THR A 355 -2.25 -51.19 -24.72
C THR A 355 -2.83 -52.45 -24.08
N HIS A 356 -4.15 -52.47 -23.91
CA HIS A 356 -5.06 -53.43 -24.53
C HIS A 356 -6.48 -52.90 -24.43
#